data_AF-A0A847YTU4-F1
#
_entry.id   AF-A0A847YTU4-F1
#
_cell.length_a   1.000
_cell.length_b   1.000
_cell.length_c   1.000
_cell.angle_alpha   90.00
_cell.angle_beta   90.00
_cell.angle_gamma   90.00
#
_symmetry.space_group_name_H-M   'P 1'
#
loop_
_entity.id
_entity.type
_entity.pdbx_description
1 polymer ?
#
loop_
_entity_poly.entity_id
_entity_poly.type
_entity_poly.pdbx_seq_one_letter_code
_entity_poly.pdbx_strand_id
1 'polypeptide(L)'
;MTHFRKLPFGKQVGRKIYFHSFVTRSMPDDIQYDVMRAAKLRENYIQRVRPKLRREWRRAQAIGYVVSVTPKERVAFLYYPGFWTHGHPVLVESTTVNLVTERICVRQYAFNLPVLHRKEMMIPKWHEFYKRFARLTKAEEKAGLLDRCYLVGRNDAWQKRLLSRGYTVRGHQLLKISPDCHELRR
;
A
#
# COMPACT_ATOMS: atom_id res chain seq x y z
N MET A 1 -0.86 10.72 -30.84
CA MET A 1 0.25 10.26 -29.98
C MET A 1 -0.01 10.72 -28.56
N THR A 2 -0.39 9.82 -27.65
CA THR A 2 -0.77 10.19 -26.28
C THR A 2 0.49 10.47 -25.48
N HIS A 3 0.81 11.75 -25.26
CA HIS A 3 1.90 12.12 -24.36
C HIS A 3 1.58 11.58 -22.95
N PHE A 4 2.37 10.60 -22.50
CA PHE A 4 2.31 10.15 -21.12
C PHE A 4 2.79 11.28 -20.21
N ARG A 5 1.86 11.87 -19.46
CA ARG A 5 2.18 12.87 -18.43
C ARG A 5 3.06 12.19 -17.38
N LYS A 6 4.31 12.65 -17.25
CA LYS A 6 5.23 12.19 -16.21
C LYS A 6 4.69 12.60 -14.85
N LEU A 7 4.35 11.62 -14.02
CA LEU A 7 3.85 11.86 -12.67
C LEU A 7 5.01 12.27 -11.74
N PRO A 8 4.75 13.15 -10.74
CA PRO A 8 5.79 13.61 -9.82
C PRO A 8 6.32 12.48 -8.90
N PHE A 9 5.47 11.50 -8.59
CA PHE A 9 5.78 10.29 -7.83
C PHE A 9 4.61 9.29 -8.00
N GLY A 10 4.72 8.13 -7.37
CA GLY A 10 3.74 7.06 -7.45
C GLY A 10 4.14 5.95 -8.43
N LYS A 11 3.61 4.76 -8.20
CA LYS A 11 3.83 3.60 -9.05
C LYS A 11 2.72 3.51 -10.10
N GLN A 12 3.09 3.53 -11.37
CA GLN A 12 2.16 3.28 -12.46
C GLN A 12 2.17 1.79 -12.83
N VAL A 13 0.99 1.18 -12.92
CA VAL A 13 0.79 -0.20 -13.39
C VAL A 13 -0.38 -0.20 -14.37
N GLY A 14 -0.09 -0.29 -15.66
CA GLY A 14 -1.09 -0.05 -16.71
C GLY A 14 -1.67 1.36 -16.58
N ARG A 15 -3.01 1.45 -16.46
CA ARG A 15 -3.76 2.71 -16.26
C ARG A 15 -3.88 3.13 -14.78
N LYS A 16 -3.42 2.29 -13.84
CA LYS A 16 -3.53 2.57 -12.40
C LYS A 16 -2.31 3.30 -11.89
N ILE A 17 -2.53 4.25 -11.00
CA ILE A 17 -1.50 5.01 -10.31
C ILE A 17 -1.65 4.76 -8.82
N TYR A 18 -0.59 4.33 -8.15
CA TYR A 18 -0.54 4.05 -6.73
C TYR A 18 0.36 5.05 -6.00
N PHE A 19 -0.16 5.69 -4.96
CA PHE A 19 0.60 6.63 -4.12
C PHE A 19 0.01 6.71 -2.72
N HIS A 20 0.77 7.18 -1.74
CA HIS A 20 0.28 7.38 -0.39
C HIS A 20 -0.65 8.60 -0.34
N SER A 21 -1.76 8.54 0.40
CA SER A 21 -2.76 9.62 0.44
C SER A 21 -2.20 10.97 0.88
N PHE A 22 -1.15 10.98 1.72
CA PHE A 22 -0.41 12.17 2.16
C PHE A 22 -0.01 13.09 0.99
N VAL A 23 0.38 12.51 -0.15
CA VAL A 23 0.88 13.28 -1.29
C VAL A 23 -0.18 13.62 -2.33
N THR A 24 -1.46 13.43 -2.01
CA THR A 24 -2.57 13.76 -2.93
C THR A 24 -2.47 15.20 -3.43
N ARG A 25 -2.19 16.17 -2.54
CA ARG A 25 -2.08 17.60 -2.91
C ARG A 25 -0.95 17.94 -3.89
N SER A 26 -0.03 17.01 -4.10
CA SER A 26 1.09 17.17 -5.04
C SER A 26 0.86 16.41 -6.34
N MET A 27 -0.31 15.77 -6.53
CA MET A 27 -0.69 15.11 -7.77
C MET A 27 -1.30 16.12 -8.77
N PRO A 28 -1.36 15.79 -10.07
CA PRO A 28 -2.18 16.52 -11.03
C PRO A 28 -3.61 16.83 -10.58
N ASP A 29 -4.15 18.00 -10.95
CA ASP A 29 -5.48 18.48 -10.52
C ASP A 29 -6.62 17.51 -10.83
N ASP A 30 -6.57 16.83 -11.96
CA ASP A 30 -7.54 15.80 -12.34
C ASP A 30 -7.52 14.60 -11.38
N ILE A 31 -6.33 14.16 -10.98
CA ILE A 31 -6.16 13.10 -9.98
C ILE A 31 -6.58 13.60 -8.59
N GLN A 32 -6.24 14.84 -8.22
CA GLN A 32 -6.68 15.43 -6.95
C GLN A 32 -8.21 15.46 -6.87
N TYR A 33 -8.86 15.94 -7.93
CA TYR A 33 -10.31 16.00 -8.05
C TYR A 33 -10.94 14.62 -7.89
N ASP A 34 -10.47 13.62 -8.62
CA ASP A 34 -10.98 12.24 -8.55
C ASP A 34 -10.87 11.67 -7.13
N VAL A 35 -9.73 11.87 -6.47
CA VAL A 35 -9.51 11.38 -5.10
C VAL A 35 -10.40 12.10 -4.10
N MET A 36 -10.54 13.42 -4.22
CA MET A 36 -11.42 14.22 -3.34
C MET A 36 -12.88 13.84 -3.52
N ARG A 37 -13.34 13.69 -4.78
CA ARG A 37 -14.70 13.24 -5.09
C ARG A 37 -14.97 11.84 -4.53
N ALA A 38 -14.05 10.90 -4.74
CA ALA A 38 -14.17 9.56 -4.18
C ALA A 38 -14.16 9.55 -2.65
N ALA A 39 -13.33 10.39 -2.01
CA ALA A 39 -13.26 10.51 -0.56
C ALA A 39 -14.58 11.03 0.02
N LYS A 40 -15.22 12.00 -0.65
CA LYS A 40 -16.54 12.52 -0.26
C LYS A 40 -17.62 11.47 -0.37
N LEU A 41 -17.72 10.77 -1.51
CA LEU A 41 -18.68 9.68 -1.71
C LEU A 41 -18.50 8.58 -0.67
N ARG A 42 -17.26 8.19 -0.43
CA ARG A 42 -16.89 7.23 0.62
C ARG A 42 -17.32 7.71 1.99
N GLU A 43 -17.04 8.96 2.37
CA GLU A 43 -17.44 9.49 3.69
C GLU A 43 -18.96 9.43 3.88
N ASN A 44 -19.74 9.87 2.88
CA ASN A 44 -21.20 9.82 2.93
C ASN A 44 -21.71 8.38 3.12
N TYR A 45 -21.13 7.41 2.41
CA TYR A 45 -21.46 6.00 2.58
C TYR A 45 -21.16 5.48 3.99
N ILE A 46 -19.99 5.82 4.53
CA ILE A 46 -19.58 5.38 5.88
C ILE A 46 -20.53 5.96 6.93
N GLN A 47 -20.90 7.23 6.80
CA GLN A 47 -21.85 7.87 7.72
C GLN A 47 -23.21 7.16 7.72
N ARG A 48 -23.69 6.73 6.55
CA ARG A 48 -24.97 6.03 6.42
C ARG A 48 -24.93 4.57 6.89
N VAL A 49 -23.89 3.84 6.51
CA VAL A 49 -23.84 2.36 6.66
C VAL A 49 -23.06 1.91 7.89
N ARG A 50 -22.10 2.71 8.36
CA ARG A 50 -21.17 2.36 9.46
C ARG A 50 -20.97 3.54 10.43
N PRO A 51 -22.04 4.13 11.00
CA PRO A 51 -21.94 5.36 11.80
C PRO A 51 -21.06 5.20 13.06
N LYS A 52 -21.07 4.02 13.69
CA LYS A 52 -20.24 3.72 14.87
C LYS A 52 -18.73 3.70 14.58
N LEU A 53 -18.31 3.51 13.33
CA LEU A 53 -16.90 3.46 12.92
C LEU A 53 -16.31 4.83 12.54
N ARG A 54 -17.08 5.92 12.66
CA ARG A 54 -16.70 7.26 12.16
C ARG A 54 -15.41 7.81 12.79
N ARG A 55 -15.18 7.58 14.08
CA ARG A 55 -14.11 8.27 14.84
C ARG A 55 -12.74 7.57 14.68
N GLU A 56 -12.71 6.26 14.81
CA GLU A 56 -11.50 5.44 14.66
C GLU A 56 -10.99 5.44 13.21
N TRP A 57 -11.92 5.40 12.25
CA TRP A 57 -11.57 5.32 10.84
C TRP A 57 -11.11 6.66 10.25
N ARG A 58 -11.58 7.80 10.78
CA ARG A 58 -11.04 9.14 10.43
C ARG A 58 -9.55 9.26 10.76
N ARG A 59 -9.11 8.70 11.89
CA ARG A 59 -7.69 8.70 12.28
C ARG A 59 -6.85 7.77 11.40
N ALA A 60 -7.37 6.60 11.07
CA ALA A 60 -6.73 5.70 10.10
C ALA A 60 -6.57 6.36 8.72
N GLN A 61 -7.57 7.15 8.27
CA GLN A 61 -7.58 7.87 6.98
C GLN A 61 -6.45 8.87 6.82
N ALA A 62 -6.02 9.50 7.91
CA ALA A 62 -4.99 10.51 7.88
C ALA A 62 -3.57 9.94 7.69
N ILE A 63 -3.32 8.64 7.94
CA ILE A 63 -1.95 8.14 8.16
C ILE A 63 -1.60 6.88 7.35
N GLY A 64 -2.55 6.00 7.01
CA GLY A 64 -2.21 4.64 6.54
C GLY A 64 -2.71 4.22 5.15
N TYR A 65 -3.08 5.17 4.28
CA TYR A 65 -3.72 4.83 3.01
C TYR A 65 -2.77 4.93 1.81
N VAL A 66 -2.68 3.85 1.06
CA VAL A 66 -2.30 3.90 -0.34
C VAL A 66 -3.56 4.11 -1.17
N VAL A 67 -3.52 5.05 -2.08
CA VAL A 67 -4.58 5.35 -3.04
C VAL A 67 -4.19 4.74 -4.37
N SER A 68 -5.12 4.01 -4.99
CA SER A 68 -5.03 3.58 -6.39
C SER A 68 -6.03 4.38 -7.20
N VAL A 69 -5.59 5.04 -8.26
CA VAL A 69 -6.43 5.84 -9.16
C VAL A 69 -6.38 5.27 -10.57
N THR A 70 -7.55 5.01 -11.15
CA THR A 70 -7.76 4.97 -12.59
C THR A 70 -8.52 6.25 -12.96
N PRO A 71 -7.87 7.24 -13.58
CA PRO A 71 -8.45 8.57 -13.78
C PRO A 71 -9.83 8.51 -14.43
N LYS A 72 -10.76 9.32 -13.92
CA LYS A 72 -12.17 9.47 -14.32
C LYS A 72 -13.04 8.22 -14.20
N GLU A 73 -12.50 7.11 -13.69
CA GLU A 73 -13.21 5.83 -13.61
C GLU A 73 -13.34 5.32 -12.18
N ARG A 74 -12.23 5.27 -11.44
CA ARG A 74 -12.19 4.53 -10.18
C ARG A 74 -11.09 5.01 -9.25
N VAL A 75 -11.41 5.11 -7.97
CA VAL A 75 -10.44 5.33 -6.90
C VAL A 75 -10.60 4.24 -5.85
N ALA A 76 -9.50 3.65 -5.40
CA ALA A 76 -9.49 2.71 -4.30
C ALA A 76 -8.60 3.20 -3.16
N PHE A 77 -9.15 3.19 -1.95
CA PHE A 77 -8.47 3.48 -0.69
C PHE A 77 -8.03 2.16 -0.06
N LEU A 78 -6.73 1.89 -0.03
CA LEU A 78 -6.12 0.66 0.48
C LEU A 78 -5.53 0.92 1.87
N TYR A 79 -6.10 0.30 2.90
CA TYR A 79 -5.68 0.52 4.27
C TYR A 79 -4.59 -0.48 4.69
N TYR A 80 -3.38 0.05 4.86
CA TYR A 80 -2.20 -0.68 5.32
C TYR A 80 -1.84 -0.21 6.73
N PRO A 81 -2.39 -0.80 7.80
CA PRO A 81 -2.00 -0.46 9.16
C PRO A 81 -0.49 -0.58 9.33
N GLY A 82 0.11 0.41 10.00
CA GLY A 82 1.55 0.46 10.20
C GLY A 82 2.35 0.72 8.92
N PHE A 83 1.77 1.40 7.92
CA PHE A 83 2.47 1.79 6.68
C PHE A 83 3.87 2.37 6.93
N TRP A 84 4.00 3.26 7.93
CA TRP A 84 5.27 3.90 8.28
C TRP A 84 6.21 3.01 9.09
N THR A 85 5.68 2.11 9.91
CA THR A 85 6.44 1.37 10.93
C THR A 85 6.87 -0.04 10.48
N HIS A 86 6.11 -0.68 9.59
CA HIS A 86 6.41 -2.02 9.10
C HIS A 86 7.09 -1.97 7.73
N GLY A 87 8.04 -2.87 7.46
CA GLY A 87 8.66 -3.03 6.14
C GLY A 87 7.67 -3.50 5.08
N HIS A 88 6.77 -4.40 5.49
CA HIS A 88 5.77 -5.04 4.64
C HIS A 88 4.39 -5.03 5.32
N PRO A 89 3.73 -3.88 5.40
CA PRO A 89 2.39 -3.81 5.98
C PRO A 89 1.41 -4.62 5.11
N VAL A 90 0.43 -5.21 5.78
CA VAL A 90 -0.62 -6.03 5.16
C VAL A 90 -1.87 -5.20 4.86
N LEU A 91 -2.57 -5.52 3.77
CA LEU A 91 -3.83 -4.89 3.41
C LEU A 91 -4.96 -5.52 4.21
N VAL A 92 -5.54 -4.77 5.15
CA VAL A 92 -6.65 -5.28 5.99
C VAL A 92 -8.02 -4.90 5.42
N GLU A 93 -8.10 -3.78 4.68
CA GLU A 93 -9.35 -3.32 4.08
C GLU A 93 -9.09 -2.48 2.83
N SER A 94 -9.98 -2.58 1.85
CA SER A 94 -10.03 -1.68 0.72
C SER A 94 -11.44 -1.12 0.53
N THR A 95 -11.54 0.17 0.20
CA THR A 95 -12.78 0.78 -0.26
C THR A 95 -12.59 1.27 -1.69
N THR A 96 -13.32 0.69 -2.63
CA THR A 96 -13.30 1.10 -4.04
C THR A 96 -14.53 1.92 -4.35
N VAL A 97 -14.33 3.07 -4.98
CA VAL A 97 -15.38 3.96 -5.48
C VAL A 97 -15.32 3.97 -7.00
N ASN A 98 -16.42 3.59 -7.65
CA ASN A 98 -16.61 3.81 -9.07
C ASN A 98 -17.09 5.26 -9.26
N LEU A 99 -16.34 6.08 -10.00
CA LEU A 99 -16.65 7.49 -10.19
C LEU A 99 -17.79 7.72 -11.19
N VAL A 100 -18.08 6.76 -12.06
CA VAL A 100 -19.17 6.87 -13.05
C VAL A 100 -20.50 6.48 -12.42
N THR A 101 -20.52 5.36 -11.70
CA THR A 101 -21.77 4.80 -11.13
C THR A 101 -21.98 5.16 -9.66
N GLU A 102 -20.99 5.81 -9.04
CA GLU A 102 -20.93 6.12 -7.59
C GLU A 102 -21.05 4.89 -6.68
N ARG A 103 -20.96 3.68 -7.24
CA ARG A 103 -21.00 2.43 -6.48
C ARG A 103 -19.76 2.30 -5.61
N ILE A 104 -19.98 1.93 -4.36
CA ILE A 104 -18.94 1.75 -3.34
C ILE A 104 -18.86 0.27 -2.97
N CYS A 105 -17.66 -0.30 -3.07
CA CYS A 105 -17.37 -1.66 -2.66
C CYS A 105 -16.34 -1.64 -1.53
N VAL A 106 -16.72 -2.17 -0.37
CA VAL A 106 -15.81 -2.36 0.76
C VAL A 106 -15.43 -3.84 0.82
N ARG A 107 -14.13 -4.12 0.90
CA ARG A 107 -13.60 -5.48 1.07
C ARG A 107 -12.67 -5.50 2.27
N GLN A 108 -12.98 -6.36 3.22
CA GLN A 108 -12.13 -6.68 4.37
C GLN A 108 -11.38 -7.98 4.11
N TYR A 109 -10.15 -8.05 4.62
CA TYR A 109 -9.30 -9.22 4.48
C TYR A 109 -9.00 -9.75 5.88
N ALA A 110 -9.24 -11.05 6.12
CA ALA A 110 -9.03 -11.69 7.41
C ALA A 110 -7.85 -12.68 7.41
N PHE A 111 -7.58 -13.34 6.28
CA PHE A 111 -6.58 -14.41 6.19
C PHE A 111 -5.62 -14.21 5.01
N ASN A 112 -4.36 -14.64 5.21
CA ASN A 112 -3.27 -14.61 4.23
C ASN A 112 -3.13 -13.26 3.50
N LEU A 113 -3.21 -12.15 4.24
CA LEU A 113 -3.46 -10.80 3.72
C LEU A 113 -2.50 -10.37 2.58
N PRO A 114 -2.94 -9.54 1.61
CA PRO A 114 -2.04 -8.98 0.61
C PRO A 114 -0.93 -8.15 1.27
N VAL A 115 0.30 -8.27 0.79
CA VAL A 115 1.46 -7.54 1.33
C VAL A 115 1.85 -6.40 0.41
N LEU A 116 2.16 -5.24 1.00
CA LEU A 116 2.75 -4.13 0.26
C LEU A 116 4.27 -4.28 0.16
N HIS A 117 4.75 -4.35 -1.07
CA HIS A 117 6.17 -4.30 -1.42
C HIS A 117 6.51 -2.95 -2.04
N ARG A 118 7.80 -2.61 -2.06
CA ARG A 118 8.33 -1.40 -2.71
C ARG A 118 7.62 -0.12 -2.27
N LYS A 119 7.51 0.08 -0.95
CA LYS A 119 6.78 1.21 -0.34
C LYS A 119 7.37 2.57 -0.67
N GLU A 120 8.67 2.63 -0.97
CA GLU A 120 9.36 3.82 -1.45
C GLU A 120 8.73 4.38 -2.73
N MET A 121 8.05 3.56 -3.53
CA MET A 121 7.34 4.02 -4.73
C MET A 121 6.04 4.77 -4.41
N MET A 122 5.53 4.66 -3.19
CA MET A 122 4.27 5.29 -2.78
C MET A 122 4.48 6.73 -2.28
N ILE A 123 5.71 7.13 -2.01
CA ILE A 123 6.07 8.43 -1.41
C ILE A 123 7.15 9.12 -2.25
N PRO A 124 7.28 10.45 -2.16
CA PRO A 124 8.28 11.17 -2.94
C PRO A 124 9.69 11.00 -2.35
N LYS A 125 10.71 11.21 -3.20
CA LYS A 125 12.13 11.02 -2.83
C LYS A 125 12.61 11.93 -1.70
N TRP A 126 12.01 13.11 -1.54
CA TRP A 126 12.33 14.07 -0.49
C TRP A 126 11.69 13.74 0.87
N HIS A 127 10.80 12.75 0.94
CA HIS A 127 10.19 12.34 2.20
C HIS A 127 11.24 11.68 3.12
N GLU A 128 11.21 12.00 4.42
CA GLU A 128 12.15 11.45 5.42
C GLU A 128 12.26 9.91 5.43
N PHE A 129 11.15 9.19 5.21
CA PHE A 129 11.12 7.72 5.20
C PHE A 129 11.57 7.10 3.87
N TYR A 130 11.70 7.89 2.79
CA TYR A 130 12.02 7.36 1.46
C TYR A 130 13.32 6.56 1.48
N LYS A 131 14.39 7.13 2.04
CA LYS A 131 15.70 6.47 2.11
C LYS A 131 15.64 5.16 2.91
N ARG A 132 14.83 5.10 3.96
CA ARG A 132 14.65 3.90 4.79
C ARG A 132 13.94 2.80 4.01
N PHE A 133 12.85 3.13 3.30
CA PHE A 133 12.09 2.17 2.50
C PHE A 133 12.92 1.66 1.31
N ALA A 134 13.59 2.57 0.60
CA ALA A 134 14.42 2.21 -0.55
C ALA A 134 15.61 1.31 -0.16
N ARG A 135 16.18 1.51 1.04
CA ARG A 135 17.25 0.65 1.56
C ARG A 135 16.77 -0.79 1.78
N LEU A 136 15.59 -0.97 2.37
CA LEU A 136 14.99 -2.28 2.55
C LEU A 136 14.78 -2.97 1.20
N THR A 137 14.13 -2.29 0.25
CA THR A 137 13.91 -2.84 -1.09
C THR A 137 15.20 -3.21 -1.80
N LYS A 138 16.24 -2.37 -1.74
CA LYS A 138 17.55 -2.68 -2.34
C LYS A 138 18.19 -3.93 -1.70
N ALA A 139 18.05 -4.11 -0.39
CA ALA A 139 18.55 -5.30 0.30
C ALA A 139 17.80 -6.56 -0.14
N GLU A 140 16.48 -6.46 -0.29
CA GLU A 140 15.62 -7.56 -0.75
C GLU A 140 15.88 -7.94 -2.21
N GLU A 141 16.09 -6.96 -3.08
CA GLU A 141 16.50 -7.18 -4.47
C GLU A 141 17.84 -7.90 -4.53
N LYS A 142 18.84 -7.46 -3.75
CA LYS A 142 20.16 -8.11 -3.68
C LYS A 142 20.06 -9.56 -3.18
N ALA A 143 19.10 -9.84 -2.29
CA ALA A 143 18.81 -11.17 -1.79
C ALA A 143 17.91 -12.02 -2.72
N GLY A 144 17.50 -11.49 -3.88
CA GLY A 144 16.58 -12.12 -4.83
C GLY A 144 15.14 -12.27 -4.30
N LEU A 145 14.81 -11.68 -3.15
CA LEU A 145 13.51 -11.83 -2.47
C LEU A 145 12.34 -11.27 -3.30
N LEU A 146 12.61 -10.31 -4.17
CA LEU A 146 11.64 -9.67 -5.05
C LEU A 146 11.63 -10.25 -6.47
N ASP A 147 12.36 -11.34 -6.72
CA ASP A 147 12.27 -12.06 -8.00
C ASP A 147 10.87 -12.67 -8.15
N ARG A 148 10.26 -12.47 -9.32
CA ARG A 148 8.88 -12.90 -9.59
C ARG A 148 7.92 -12.43 -8.48
N CYS A 149 7.96 -11.13 -8.16
CA CYS A 149 7.14 -10.46 -7.13
C CYS A 149 5.67 -10.90 -7.06
N TYR A 150 5.04 -11.26 -8.19
CA TYR A 150 3.65 -11.72 -8.23
C TYR A 150 3.40 -12.98 -7.39
N LEU A 151 4.43 -13.80 -7.13
CA LEU A 151 4.36 -14.99 -6.29
C LEU A 151 4.36 -14.69 -4.78
N VAL A 152 4.77 -13.48 -4.36
CA VAL A 152 4.93 -13.10 -2.94
C VAL A 152 3.98 -11.98 -2.54
N GLY A 153 2.92 -11.76 -3.30
CA GLY A 153 1.92 -10.72 -3.02
C GLY A 153 1.03 -11.01 -1.80
N ARG A 154 1.14 -12.19 -1.19
CA ARG A 154 0.35 -12.64 -0.03
C ARG A 154 1.27 -12.92 1.15
N ASN A 155 0.81 -12.68 2.37
CA ASN A 155 1.65 -12.72 3.57
C ASN A 155 2.31 -14.08 3.77
N ASP A 156 1.57 -15.18 3.62
CA ASP A 156 2.13 -16.52 3.87
C ASP A 156 3.21 -16.85 2.84
N ALA A 157 2.98 -16.48 1.57
CA ALA A 157 3.96 -16.67 0.50
C ALA A 157 5.21 -15.81 0.72
N TRP A 158 5.04 -14.60 1.24
CA TRP A 158 6.15 -13.71 1.62
C TRP A 158 6.97 -14.27 2.78
N GLN A 159 6.32 -14.71 3.86
CA GLN A 159 7.02 -15.33 5.00
C GLN A 159 7.76 -16.60 4.59
N LYS A 160 7.13 -17.46 3.78
CA LYS A 160 7.78 -18.65 3.21
C LYS A 160 8.99 -18.28 2.37
N ARG A 161 8.90 -17.22 1.55
CA ARG A 161 10.02 -16.72 0.73
C ARG A 161 11.20 -16.29 1.60
N LEU A 162 10.94 -15.50 2.64
CA LEU A 162 11.96 -15.04 3.59
C LEU A 162 12.68 -16.22 4.24
N LEU A 163 11.92 -17.14 4.83
CA LEU A 163 12.45 -18.33 5.49
C LEU A 163 13.25 -19.23 4.53
N SER A 164 12.72 -19.49 3.33
CA SER A 164 13.38 -20.33 2.32
C SER A 164 14.74 -19.79 1.86
N ARG A 165 14.96 -18.48 2.03
CA ARG A 165 16.22 -17.82 1.68
C ARG A 165 17.08 -17.47 2.89
N GLY A 166 16.68 -17.89 4.09
CA GLY A 166 17.42 -17.64 5.33
C GLY A 166 17.37 -16.19 5.80
N TYR A 167 16.26 -15.49 5.55
CA TYR A 167 16.07 -14.10 5.97
C TYR A 167 14.83 -13.90 6.83
N THR A 168 14.84 -12.82 7.61
CA THR A 168 13.66 -12.25 8.28
C THR A 168 13.68 -10.73 8.13
N VAL A 169 12.53 -10.08 8.30
CA VAL A 169 12.41 -8.61 8.27
C VAL A 169 11.97 -8.11 9.64
N ARG A 170 12.76 -7.21 10.22
CA ARG A 170 12.43 -6.53 11.49
C ARG A 170 12.36 -5.02 11.25
N GLY A 171 11.16 -4.44 11.35
CA GLY A 171 10.92 -3.06 10.95
C GLY A 171 11.21 -2.88 9.45
N HIS A 172 12.26 -2.10 9.11
CA HIS A 172 12.75 -1.90 7.74
C HIS A 172 14.16 -2.44 7.51
N GLN A 173 14.54 -3.48 8.25
CA GLN A 173 15.83 -4.13 8.12
C GLN A 173 15.65 -5.58 7.70
N LEU A 174 16.39 -5.99 6.67
CA LEU A 174 16.52 -7.38 6.25
C LEU A 174 17.69 -8.02 7.03
N LEU A 175 17.40 -9.08 7.77
CA LEU A 175 18.35 -9.78 8.63
C LEU A 175 18.53 -11.22 8.14
N LYS A 176 19.75 -11.74 8.17
CA LYS A 176 19.98 -13.17 7.99
C LYS A 176 19.55 -13.92 9.25
N ILE A 177 18.87 -15.03 9.08
CA ILE A 177 18.57 -15.97 10.16
C ILE A 177 19.86 -16.77 10.40
N SER A 178 20.47 -16.63 11.57
CA SER A 178 21.59 -17.48 11.97
C SER A 178 21.08 -18.89 12.28
N PRO A 179 21.83 -19.95 11.90
CA PRO A 179 21.49 -21.33 12.26
C PRO A 179 21.41 -21.56 13.77
N ASP A 180 22.11 -20.75 14.57
CA ASP A 180 22.29 -20.97 16.01
C ASP A 180 21.11 -20.51 16.89
N CYS A 181 20.05 -19.94 16.30
CA CYS A 181 18.80 -19.70 17.05
C CYS A 181 17.93 -20.96 17.03
N HIS A 182 18.25 -21.91 17.91
CA HIS A 182 17.53 -23.17 18.12
C HIS A 182 16.07 -23.03 18.67
N GLU A 183 15.51 -21.83 18.77
CA GLU A 183 14.26 -21.59 19.51
C GLU A 183 12.97 -21.48 18.70
N LEU A 184 12.95 -21.72 17.39
CA LEU A 184 11.72 -21.62 16.58
C LEU A 184 11.31 -22.91 15.86
N ARG A 185 11.69 -24.08 16.40
CA ARG A 185 11.26 -25.41 15.92
C ARG A 185 10.29 -26.13 16.87
N ARG A 186 9.39 -25.41 17.55
CA ARG A 186 8.27 -26.03 18.27
C ARG A 186 6.95 -25.50 17.76
#